data_AF-A0A536V2E2-F1
#
_entry.id   AF-A0A536V2E2-F1
#
_cell.length_a   1.000
_cell.length_b   1.000
_cell.length_c   1.000
_cell.angle_alpha   90.00
_cell.angle_beta   90.00
_cell.angle_gamma   90.00
#
_symmetry.space_group_name_H-M   'P 1'
#
loop_
_entity.id
_entity.type
_entity.pdbx_description
1 polymer ?
#
loop_
_entity_poly.entity_id
_entity_poly.type
_entity_poly.pdbx_seq_one_letter_code
_entity_poly.pdbx_strand_id
1 'polypeptide(L)'
;ANVECKHRSYYLPSMTGIATAIYEGTDAPNPAVVERQRRHVASELAGIERLEGTYPFTLERSVQAYRINDYLHRMVEPSHREAFLRDPEASFEAAGLTEEERDLIRRRDWRGLMHYGVIFFMLEKLGAVSGVSNLHIYAAMRGETLEAFQRTRNAPGALYSVAGKGAGNLGWDQQTGAASDR
;
A
#
# COMPACT_ATOMS: atom_id res chain seq x y z
N ALA A 1 -1.65 -23.44 31.47
CA ALA A 1 -1.08 -24.23 30.38
C ALA A 1 -0.07 -25.17 31.01
N ASN A 2 -0.42 -26.43 31.09
CA ASN A 2 0.50 -27.50 31.49
C ASN A 2 1.37 -27.87 30.28
N VAL A 3 2.65 -28.14 30.54
CA VAL A 3 3.61 -28.55 29.52
C VAL A 3 4.42 -29.75 30.01
N GLU A 4 4.75 -30.66 29.10
CA GLU A 4 5.62 -31.81 29.35
C GLU A 4 6.98 -31.59 28.69
N CYS A 5 8.08 -31.78 29.42
CA CYS A 5 9.43 -31.68 28.87
C CYS A 5 9.78 -32.97 28.11
N LYS A 6 9.84 -32.90 26.78
CA LYS A 6 10.17 -34.04 25.91
C LYS A 6 11.66 -34.23 25.71
N HIS A 7 12.42 -33.13 25.75
CA HIS A 7 13.86 -33.16 25.63
C HIS A 7 14.47 -32.00 26.39
N ARG A 8 15.61 -32.26 27.03
CA ARG A 8 16.47 -31.22 27.59
C ARG A 8 17.93 -31.65 27.46
N SER A 9 18.76 -30.75 26.95
CA SER A 9 20.20 -30.94 26.89
C SER A 9 20.92 -29.66 27.27
N TYR A 10 22.13 -29.82 27.76
CA TYR A 10 23.04 -28.74 28.10
C TYR A 10 24.46 -29.17 27.76
N TYR A 11 25.20 -28.30 27.09
CA TYR A 11 26.60 -28.52 26.78
C TYR A 11 27.36 -27.19 26.82
N LEU A 12 28.55 -27.21 27.44
CA LEU A 12 29.40 -26.03 27.59
C LEU A 12 30.79 -26.31 26.98
N PRO A 13 30.95 -26.18 25.66
CA PRO A 13 32.24 -26.38 25.00
C PRO A 13 33.21 -25.21 25.16
N SER A 14 32.71 -24.03 25.51
CA SER A 14 33.47 -22.78 25.60
C SER A 14 32.75 -21.82 26.55
N MET A 15 32.57 -20.55 26.18
CA MET A 15 32.03 -19.50 27.05
C MET A 15 30.50 -19.49 27.16
N THR A 16 29.78 -20.01 26.16
CA THR A 16 28.30 -20.01 26.15
C THR A 16 27.78 -21.42 26.40
N GLY A 17 26.96 -21.55 27.45
CA GLY A 17 26.20 -22.77 27.69
C GLY A 17 25.12 -22.92 26.64
N ILE A 18 25.26 -23.94 25.78
CA ILE A 18 24.27 -24.28 24.77
C ILE A 18 23.24 -25.16 25.45
N ALA A 19 22.07 -24.61 25.72
CA ALA A 19 20.93 -25.33 26.26
C ALA A 19 19.86 -25.51 25.18
N THR A 20 19.24 -26.68 25.13
CA THR A 20 18.04 -26.93 24.32
C THR A 20 16.98 -27.55 25.20
N ALA A 21 15.74 -27.09 25.08
CA ALA A 21 14.58 -27.71 25.72
C ALA A 21 13.41 -27.72 24.75
N ILE A 22 12.71 -28.86 24.69
CA ILE A 22 11.51 -29.06 23.89
C ILE A 22 10.37 -29.39 24.86
N TYR A 23 9.30 -28.60 24.79
CA TYR A 23 8.12 -28.75 25.62
C TYR A 23 6.89 -29.00 24.75
N GLU A 24 6.08 -29.99 25.12
CA GLU A 24 4.78 -30.27 24.50
C GLU A 24 3.66 -29.71 25.38
N GLY A 25 2.71 -28.98 24.80
CA GLY A 25 1.51 -28.53 25.51
C GLY A 25 0.52 -29.67 25.70
N THR A 26 0.11 -29.94 26.94
CA THR A 26 -0.79 -31.08 27.25
C THR A 26 -2.27 -30.69 27.31
N ASP A 27 -2.56 -29.39 27.39
CA ASP A 27 -3.94 -28.90 27.48
C ASP A 27 -4.54 -28.71 26.08
N ALA A 28 -5.71 -29.29 25.84
CA ALA A 28 -6.50 -28.97 24.65
C ALA A 28 -7.13 -27.57 24.80
N PRO A 29 -7.15 -26.73 23.75
CA PRO A 29 -7.75 -25.40 23.82
C PRO A 29 -9.28 -25.51 24.02
N ASN A 30 -9.81 -24.77 25.00
CA ASN A 30 -11.26 -24.71 25.23
C ASN A 30 -11.94 -23.93 24.08
N PRO A 31 -12.86 -24.55 23.31
CA PRO A 31 -13.47 -23.90 22.15
C PRO A 31 -14.22 -22.61 22.48
N ALA A 32 -14.89 -22.52 23.63
CA ALA A 32 -15.63 -21.33 24.05
C ALA A 32 -14.70 -20.15 24.36
N VAL A 33 -13.52 -20.43 24.92
CA VAL A 33 -12.48 -19.42 25.17
C VAL A 33 -11.89 -18.93 23.84
N VAL A 34 -11.58 -19.85 22.93
CA VAL A 34 -11.08 -19.51 21.59
C VAL A 34 -12.08 -18.64 20.84
N GLU A 35 -13.36 -18.98 20.88
CA GLU A 35 -14.40 -18.22 20.18
C GLU A 35 -14.64 -16.85 20.80
N ARG A 36 -14.59 -16.74 22.14
CA ARG A 36 -14.63 -15.43 22.81
C ARG A 36 -13.44 -14.56 22.40
N GLN A 37 -12.24 -15.14 22.31
CA GLN A 37 -11.04 -14.42 21.88
C GLN A 37 -11.14 -13.96 20.42
N ARG A 38 -11.64 -14.82 19.53
CA ARG A 38 -11.86 -14.45 18.12
C ARG A 38 -12.81 -13.26 17.98
N ARG A 39 -13.94 -13.29 18.69
CA ARG A 39 -14.89 -12.17 18.72
C ARG A 39 -14.28 -10.88 19.27
N HIS A 40 -13.46 -10.98 20.31
CA HIS A 40 -12.76 -9.82 20.85
C HIS A 40 -11.74 -9.23 19.86
N VAL A 41 -10.92 -10.07 19.21
CA VAL A 41 -9.96 -9.61 18.20
C VAL A 41 -10.66 -8.95 17.01
N ALA A 42 -11.82 -9.46 16.61
CA ALA A 42 -12.58 -8.93 15.48
C ALA A 42 -13.43 -7.69 15.82
N SER A 43 -13.56 -7.29 17.09
CA SER A 43 -14.59 -6.31 17.50
C SER A 43 -14.39 -4.93 16.89
N GLU A 44 -13.15 -4.48 16.74
CA GLU A 44 -12.83 -3.13 16.22
C GLU A 44 -13.22 -2.95 14.74
N LEU A 45 -13.21 -4.04 13.96
CA LEU A 45 -13.56 -4.01 12.54
C LEU A 45 -14.95 -4.62 12.27
N ALA A 46 -15.72 -4.94 13.32
CA ALA A 46 -17.02 -5.54 13.16
C ALA A 46 -17.98 -4.59 12.40
N GLY A 47 -18.49 -5.05 11.25
CA GLY A 47 -19.41 -4.27 10.43
C GLY A 47 -18.74 -3.28 9.47
N ILE A 48 -17.40 -3.28 9.35
CA ILE A 48 -16.65 -2.40 8.47
C ILE A 48 -16.98 -2.62 6.99
N GLU A 49 -17.40 -3.83 6.62
CA GLU A 49 -17.83 -4.21 5.29
C GLU A 49 -19.06 -3.46 4.78
N ARG A 50 -19.82 -2.81 5.69
CA ARG A 50 -20.96 -1.95 5.34
C ARG A 50 -20.55 -0.57 4.84
N LEU A 51 -19.28 -0.18 4.99
CA LEU A 51 -18.76 1.07 4.47
C LEU A 51 -18.43 0.90 2.98
N GLU A 52 -19.35 1.32 2.11
CA GLU A 52 -19.14 1.28 0.67
C GLU A 52 -17.92 2.12 0.24
N GLY A 53 -17.21 1.67 -0.79
CA GLY A 53 -16.03 2.35 -1.32
C GLY A 53 -14.86 2.44 -0.33
N THR A 54 -14.86 1.65 0.74
CA THR A 54 -13.82 1.63 1.77
C THR A 54 -13.03 0.32 1.73
N TYR A 55 -11.70 0.43 1.75
CA TYR A 55 -10.79 -0.71 1.66
C TYR A 55 -9.82 -0.68 2.86
N PRO A 56 -10.16 -1.31 3.99
CA PRO A 56 -9.33 -1.29 5.19
C PRO A 56 -7.97 -1.94 4.92
N PHE A 57 -6.86 -1.24 5.24
CA PHE A 57 -5.50 -1.74 5.03
C PHE A 57 -5.09 -2.70 6.17
N THR A 58 -5.68 -3.89 6.17
CA THR A 58 -5.42 -4.97 7.15
C THR A 58 -4.05 -5.61 6.93
N LEU A 59 -3.60 -6.45 7.87
CA LEU A 59 -2.37 -7.24 7.73
C LEU A 59 -2.37 -8.15 6.50
N GLU A 60 -3.52 -8.75 6.18
CA GLU A 60 -3.65 -9.61 4.99
C GLU A 60 -3.41 -8.80 3.70
N ARG A 61 -4.06 -7.64 3.57
CA ARG A 61 -3.89 -6.77 2.41
C ARG A 61 -2.49 -6.18 2.33
N SER A 62 -1.90 -5.79 3.47
CA SER A 62 -0.57 -5.20 3.50
C SER A 62 0.51 -6.20 3.08
N VAL A 63 0.37 -7.47 3.47
CA VAL A 63 1.26 -8.55 3.02
C VAL A 63 1.05 -8.86 1.55
N GLN A 64 -0.21 -8.99 1.10
CA GLN A 64 -0.52 -9.26 -0.31
C GLN A 64 0.10 -8.23 -1.24
N ALA A 65 -0.03 -6.94 -0.91
CA ALA A 65 0.44 -5.83 -1.73
C ALA A 65 1.80 -5.26 -1.28
N TYR A 66 2.57 -5.98 -0.45
CA TYR A 66 3.80 -5.46 0.15
C TYR A 66 4.79 -4.96 -0.90
N ARG A 67 5.03 -5.76 -1.95
CA ARG A 67 6.01 -5.48 -3.00
C ARG A 67 5.74 -4.16 -3.72
N ILE A 68 4.51 -3.95 -4.21
CA ILE A 68 4.14 -2.70 -4.88
C ILE A 68 4.14 -1.50 -3.92
N ASN A 69 3.71 -1.69 -2.67
CA ASN A 69 3.75 -0.63 -1.66
C ASN A 69 5.20 -0.22 -1.31
N ASP A 70 6.12 -1.18 -1.20
CA ASP A 70 7.54 -0.91 -0.99
C ASP A 70 8.15 -0.16 -2.18
N TYR A 71 7.88 -0.62 -3.41
CA TYR A 71 8.31 0.06 -4.63
C TYR A 71 7.86 1.54 -4.65
N LEU A 72 6.57 1.79 -4.40
CA LEU A 72 6.03 3.16 -4.38
C LEU A 72 6.49 3.96 -3.15
N HIS A 73 6.80 3.31 -2.03
CA HIS A 73 7.38 3.97 -0.86
C HIS A 73 8.75 4.57 -1.19
N ARG A 74 9.58 3.83 -1.94
CA ARG A 74 10.93 4.25 -2.36
C ARG A 74 10.95 5.48 -3.28
N MET A 75 9.79 5.99 -3.71
CA MET A 75 9.66 7.32 -4.34
C MET A 75 10.17 8.46 -3.45
N VAL A 76 10.42 8.24 -2.15
CA VAL A 76 11.12 9.21 -1.29
C VAL A 76 12.62 9.36 -1.65
N GLU A 77 13.22 8.34 -2.27
CA GLU A 77 14.63 8.32 -2.70
C GLU A 77 14.81 9.02 -4.06
N PRO A 78 15.70 10.03 -4.19
CA PRO A 78 15.92 10.73 -5.46
C PRO A 78 16.30 9.84 -6.63
N SER A 79 17.27 8.93 -6.43
CA SER A 79 17.75 8.00 -7.46
C SER A 79 16.66 7.05 -7.95
N HIS A 80 15.76 6.63 -7.05
CA HIS A 80 14.61 5.79 -7.41
C HIS A 80 13.61 6.55 -8.28
N ARG A 81 13.30 7.81 -7.94
CA ARG A 81 12.45 8.67 -8.78
C ARG A 81 13.05 8.89 -10.16
N GLU A 82 14.35 9.18 -10.21
CA GLU A 82 15.07 9.38 -11.48
C GLU A 82 15.06 8.12 -12.34
N ALA A 83 15.25 6.94 -11.75
CA ALA A 83 15.16 5.67 -12.44
C ALA A 83 13.76 5.43 -13.00
N PHE A 84 12.72 5.61 -12.18
CA PHE A 84 11.32 5.48 -12.59
C PHE A 84 10.96 6.46 -13.72
N LEU A 85 11.37 7.73 -13.62
CA LEU A 85 11.05 8.74 -14.63
C LEU A 85 11.80 8.53 -15.94
N ARG A 86 13.03 8.00 -15.89
CA ARG A 86 13.87 7.75 -17.06
C ARG A 86 13.44 6.48 -17.81
N ASP A 87 13.18 5.39 -17.09
CA ASP A 87 12.86 4.08 -17.65
C ASP A 87 12.02 3.26 -16.65
N PRO A 88 10.67 3.44 -16.66
CA PRO A 88 9.78 2.76 -15.73
C PRO A 88 9.86 1.22 -15.82
N GLU A 89 9.99 0.66 -17.02
CA GLU A 89 9.98 -0.80 -17.20
C GLU A 89 11.24 -1.44 -16.61
N ALA A 90 12.41 -0.82 -16.80
CA ALA A 90 13.63 -1.27 -16.16
C ALA A 90 13.56 -1.14 -14.63
N SER A 91 12.93 -0.08 -14.10
CA SER A 91 12.76 0.08 -12.65
C SER A 91 11.77 -0.92 -12.07
N PHE A 92 10.70 -1.28 -12.79
CA PHE A 92 9.77 -2.33 -12.40
C PHE A 92 10.43 -3.71 -12.36
N GLU A 93 11.22 -4.03 -13.38
CA GLU A 93 11.95 -5.29 -13.46
C GLU A 93 12.95 -5.42 -12.32
N ALA A 94 13.74 -4.37 -12.06
CA ALA A 94 14.69 -4.34 -10.95
C ALA A 94 14.03 -4.50 -9.57
N ALA A 95 12.75 -4.09 -9.44
CA ALA A 95 11.96 -4.25 -8.23
C ALA A 95 11.19 -5.59 -8.15
N GLY A 96 11.25 -6.41 -9.21
CA GLY A 96 10.57 -7.70 -9.27
C GLY A 96 9.05 -7.61 -9.26
N LEU A 97 8.47 -6.48 -9.72
CA LEU A 97 7.02 -6.30 -9.79
C LEU A 97 6.39 -7.35 -10.72
N THR A 98 5.18 -7.82 -10.39
CA THR A 98 4.39 -8.66 -11.30
C THR A 98 3.84 -7.84 -12.46
N GLU A 99 3.46 -8.48 -13.56
CA GLU A 99 2.88 -7.75 -14.69
C GLU A 99 1.59 -6.99 -14.30
N GLU A 100 0.77 -7.55 -13.41
CA GLU A 100 -0.43 -6.86 -12.91
C GLU A 100 -0.06 -5.57 -12.16
N GLU A 101 0.94 -5.61 -11.27
CA GLU A 101 1.42 -4.43 -10.55
C GLU A 101 2.00 -3.38 -11.51
N ARG A 102 2.76 -3.82 -12.52
CA ARG A 102 3.32 -2.95 -13.57
C ARG A 102 2.22 -2.26 -14.36
N ASP A 103 1.25 -3.02 -14.83
CA ASP A 103 0.11 -2.53 -15.61
C ASP A 103 -0.72 -1.51 -14.82
N LEU A 104 -0.99 -1.78 -13.55
CA LEU A 104 -1.68 -0.84 -12.65
C LEU A 104 -0.94 0.50 -12.52
N ILE A 105 0.39 0.48 -12.36
CA ILE A 105 1.20 1.70 -12.28
C ILE A 105 1.26 2.40 -13.65
N ARG A 106 1.50 1.65 -14.73
CA ARG A 106 1.65 2.13 -16.11
C ARG A 106 0.42 2.89 -16.58
N ARG A 107 -0.77 2.33 -16.33
CA ARG A 107 -2.06 2.95 -16.66
C ARG A 107 -2.48 4.04 -15.68
N ARG A 108 -1.76 4.21 -14.57
CA ARG A 108 -2.16 5.07 -13.45
C ARG A 108 -3.59 4.75 -13.01
N ASP A 109 -3.89 3.46 -12.90
CA ASP A 109 -5.22 2.98 -12.51
C ASP A 109 -5.39 3.18 -11.00
N TRP A 110 -5.67 4.42 -10.59
CA TRP A 110 -5.73 4.82 -9.19
C TRP A 110 -6.73 4.00 -8.38
N ARG A 111 -7.88 3.68 -8.98
CA ARG A 111 -8.91 2.86 -8.36
C ARG A 111 -8.50 1.39 -8.33
N GLY A 112 -7.92 0.87 -9.42
CA GLY A 112 -7.35 -0.48 -9.46
C GLY A 112 -6.25 -0.69 -8.44
N LEU A 113 -5.32 0.27 -8.27
CA LEU A 113 -4.26 0.23 -7.25
C LEU A 113 -4.85 0.17 -5.83
N MET A 114 -5.90 0.94 -5.55
CA MET A 114 -6.60 0.89 -4.27
C MET A 114 -7.29 -0.47 -4.04
N HIS A 115 -7.97 -1.01 -5.07
CA HIS A 115 -8.56 -2.34 -5.03
C HIS A 115 -7.53 -3.46 -4.86
N TYR A 116 -6.34 -3.31 -5.45
CA TYR A 116 -5.24 -4.26 -5.35
C TYR A 116 -4.66 -4.33 -3.93
N GLY A 117 -4.72 -3.21 -3.20
CA GLY A 117 -4.20 -3.10 -1.83
C GLY A 117 -3.05 -2.11 -1.67
N VAL A 118 -2.83 -1.21 -2.63
CA VAL A 118 -1.92 -0.09 -2.43
C VAL A 118 -2.54 0.90 -1.46
N ILE A 119 -1.83 1.24 -0.38
CA ILE A 119 -2.32 2.26 0.55
C ILE A 119 -2.24 3.65 -0.10
N PHE A 120 -3.27 4.48 0.13
CA PHE A 120 -3.41 5.77 -0.53
C PHE A 120 -2.16 6.67 -0.47
N PHE A 121 -1.43 6.68 0.65
CA PHE A 121 -0.21 7.48 0.83
C PHE A 121 0.93 7.12 -0.14
N MET A 122 0.89 5.94 -0.77
CA MET A 122 1.82 5.56 -1.84
C MET A 122 1.36 6.09 -3.20
N LEU A 123 0.04 6.13 -3.43
CA LEU A 123 -0.55 6.77 -4.62
C LEU A 123 -0.27 8.27 -4.62
N GLU A 124 -0.31 8.90 -3.46
CA GLU A 124 0.05 10.30 -3.27
C GLU A 124 1.50 10.59 -3.69
N LYS A 125 2.44 9.70 -3.34
CA LYS A 125 3.85 9.80 -3.77
C LYS A 125 3.99 9.59 -5.28
N LEU A 126 3.35 8.56 -5.82
CA LEU A 126 3.34 8.31 -7.26
C LEU A 126 2.79 9.52 -8.03
N GLY A 127 1.71 10.11 -7.52
CA GLY A 127 1.11 11.33 -8.07
C GLY A 127 2.09 12.49 -8.06
N ALA A 128 2.73 12.77 -6.92
CA ALA A 128 3.73 13.82 -6.79
C ALA A 128 4.91 13.64 -7.77
N VAL A 129 5.42 12.41 -7.93
CA VAL A 129 6.50 12.10 -8.87
C VAL A 129 6.05 12.23 -10.32
N SER A 130 4.78 11.91 -10.60
CA SER A 130 4.19 11.94 -11.96
C SER A 130 3.55 13.29 -12.33
N GLY A 131 3.62 14.31 -11.47
CA GLY A 131 2.97 15.62 -11.71
C GLY A 131 1.44 15.59 -11.60
N VAL A 132 0.87 14.59 -10.93
CA VAL A 132 -0.57 14.42 -10.70
C VAL A 132 -0.92 14.96 -9.30
N SER A 133 -1.86 15.89 -9.22
CA SER A 133 -2.34 16.43 -7.94
C SER A 133 -3.28 15.45 -7.23
N ASN A 134 -3.43 15.59 -5.91
CA ASN A 134 -4.33 14.73 -5.14
C ASN A 134 -5.79 14.83 -5.62
N LEU A 135 -6.24 16.02 -6.03
CA LEU A 135 -7.61 16.21 -6.52
C LEU A 135 -7.91 15.38 -7.77
N HIS A 136 -6.92 15.22 -8.64
CA HIS A 136 -7.07 14.39 -9.81
C HIS A 136 -7.18 12.90 -9.46
N ILE A 137 -6.39 12.44 -8.49
CA ILE A 137 -6.48 11.07 -7.97
C ILE A 137 -7.88 10.83 -7.38
N TYR A 138 -8.39 11.78 -6.58
CA TYR A 138 -9.74 11.69 -6.01
C TYR A 138 -10.84 11.66 -7.08
N ALA A 139 -10.76 12.52 -8.09
CA ALA A 139 -11.70 12.57 -9.20
C ALA A 139 -11.72 11.23 -9.98
N ALA A 140 -10.54 10.69 -10.29
CA ALA A 140 -10.39 9.39 -10.95
C ALA A 140 -10.98 8.24 -10.12
N MET A 141 -10.78 8.23 -8.79
CA MET A 141 -11.38 7.22 -7.91
C MET A 141 -12.91 7.28 -7.86
N ARG A 142 -13.48 8.49 -8.02
CA ARG A 142 -14.92 8.72 -8.15
C ARG A 142 -15.48 8.51 -9.56
N GLY A 143 -14.62 8.32 -10.56
CA GLY A 143 -15.03 8.14 -11.95
C GLY A 143 -15.61 9.40 -12.60
N GLU A 144 -15.19 10.58 -12.15
CA GLU A 144 -15.67 11.87 -12.66
C GLU A 144 -14.51 12.78 -13.11
N THR A 145 -14.81 13.84 -13.87
CA THR A 145 -13.79 14.80 -14.29
C THR A 145 -13.30 15.62 -13.09
N LEU A 146 -12.12 16.24 -13.21
CA LEU A 146 -11.60 17.12 -12.16
C LEU A 146 -12.57 18.27 -11.86
N GLU A 147 -13.18 18.88 -12.87
CA GLU A 147 -14.15 19.98 -12.68
C GLU A 147 -15.39 19.50 -11.94
N ALA A 148 -15.93 18.33 -12.29
CA ALA A 148 -17.06 17.74 -11.60
C ALA A 148 -16.72 17.47 -10.11
N PHE A 149 -15.52 16.94 -9.84
CA PHE A 149 -15.03 16.74 -8.49
C PHE A 149 -14.87 18.06 -7.73
N GLN A 150 -14.26 19.07 -8.33
CA GLN A 150 -14.05 20.39 -7.73
C GLN A 150 -15.37 21.07 -7.36
N ARG A 151 -16.44 20.92 -8.14
CA ARG A 151 -17.78 21.44 -7.80
C ARG A 151 -18.32 20.90 -6.48
N THR A 152 -17.85 19.73 -6.03
CA THR A 152 -18.24 19.16 -4.74
C THR A 152 -17.39 19.66 -3.57
N ARG A 153 -16.41 20.55 -3.81
CA ARG A 153 -15.51 21.11 -2.79
C ARG A 153 -15.94 22.52 -2.42
N ASN A 154 -15.78 22.88 -1.15
CA ASN A 154 -16.02 24.25 -0.67
C ASN A 154 -14.98 25.26 -1.19
N ALA A 155 -13.82 24.79 -1.66
CA ALA A 155 -12.74 25.60 -2.23
C ALA A 155 -12.24 24.93 -3.53
N PRO A 156 -12.92 25.12 -4.67
CA PRO A 156 -12.64 24.39 -5.91
C PRO A 156 -11.24 24.65 -6.50
N GLY A 157 -10.65 25.82 -6.27
CA GLY A 157 -9.35 26.20 -6.84
C GLY A 157 -8.10 25.66 -6.13
N ALA A 158 -8.24 24.89 -5.04
CA ALA A 158 -7.11 24.42 -4.24
C ALA A 158 -6.49 23.13 -4.80
N LEU A 159 -5.76 23.21 -5.92
CA LEU A 159 -4.93 22.11 -6.40
C LEU A 159 -3.68 21.97 -5.51
N TYR A 160 -3.49 20.78 -4.92
CA TYR A 160 -2.33 20.49 -4.09
C TYR A 160 -1.74 19.09 -4.36
N SER A 161 -0.47 18.94 -4.01
CA SER A 161 0.31 17.70 -4.05
C SER A 161 1.30 17.71 -2.88
N VAL A 162 1.87 16.55 -2.54
CA VAL A 162 2.97 16.42 -1.56
C VAL A 162 4.36 16.64 -2.17
N ALA A 163 4.40 17.03 -3.45
CA ALA A 163 5.65 17.28 -4.14
C ALA A 163 6.43 18.45 -3.50
N GLY A 164 7.75 18.28 -3.35
CA GLY A 164 8.64 19.30 -2.79
C GLY A 164 8.91 20.47 -3.74
N LYS A 165 9.81 21.38 -3.35
CA LYS A 165 10.14 22.63 -4.09
C LYS A 165 10.59 22.47 -5.56
N GLY A 166 10.81 21.24 -6.04
CA GLY A 166 11.18 20.93 -7.43
C GLY A 166 10.03 20.42 -8.31
N ALA A 167 8.79 20.45 -7.82
CA ALA A 167 7.63 19.99 -8.58
C ALA A 167 7.28 20.98 -9.71
N GLY A 168 7.17 20.48 -10.95
CA GLY A 168 6.67 21.26 -12.09
C GLY A 168 5.17 21.57 -11.99
N ASN A 169 4.61 22.18 -13.04
CA ASN A 169 3.17 22.46 -13.10
C ASN A 169 2.35 21.17 -12.98
N LEU A 170 1.38 21.16 -12.06
CA LEU A 170 0.42 20.08 -11.87
C LEU A 170 -0.61 20.17 -13.00
N GLY A 171 -0.65 19.21 -13.93
CA GLY A 171 -1.52 19.29 -15.11
C GLY A 171 -1.49 18.06 -15.99
N TRP A 172 -2.01 16.93 -15.49
CA TRP A 172 -1.99 15.66 -16.25
C TRP A 172 -3.15 15.51 -17.25
N ASP A 173 -4.21 16.32 -17.15
CA ASP A 173 -5.38 16.26 -18.06
C ASP A 173 -5.35 17.28 -19.20
N GLN A 174 -4.32 18.13 -19.25
CA GLN A 174 -4.20 19.11 -20.32
C GLN A 174 -3.90 18.39 -21.62
N GLN A 175 -4.92 18.22 -22.44
CA GLN A 175 -4.83 17.78 -23.83
C GLN A 175 -3.72 18.59 -24.51
N THR A 176 -2.63 17.91 -24.86
CA THR A 176 -1.60 18.47 -25.76
C THR A 176 -2.30 19.00 -26.99
N GLY A 177 -2.19 20.31 -27.20
CA GLY A 177 -3.07 21.09 -28.05
C GLY A 177 -3.36 20.48 -29.42
N ALA A 178 -4.61 20.67 -29.83
CA ALA A 178 -5.01 20.55 -31.22
C ALA A 178 -4.00 21.30 -32.11
N ALA A 179 -3.43 20.57 -33.07
CA ALA A 179 -2.72 21.18 -34.18
C ALA A 179 -3.71 22.14 -34.88
N SER A 180 -3.44 23.43 -34.78
CA SER A 180 -4.09 24.43 -35.62
C SER A 180 -3.41 24.38 -36.98
N ASP A 181 -3.95 23.60 -37.91
CA ASP A 181 -3.62 23.76 -39.32
C ASP A 181 -4.51 24.85 -39.92
N ARG A 182 -3.83 25.91 -40.35
CA ARG A 182 -4.27 26.81 -41.41
C ARG A 182 -3.96 26.17 -42.76
#